data_AF-A0A6I3SNZ6-F1
#
_entry.id   AF-A0A6I3SNZ6-F1
#
_cell.length_a   1.000
_cell.length_b   1.000
_cell.length_c   1.000
_cell.angle_alpha   90.00
_cell.angle_beta   90.00
_cell.angle_gamma   90.00
#
_symmetry.space_group_name_H-M   'P 1'
#
loop_
_entity.id
_entity.type
_entity.pdbx_description
1 polymer ?
#
loop_
_entity_poly.entity_id
_entity_poly.type
_entity_poly.pdbx_seq_one_letter_code
_entity_poly.pdbx_strand_id
1 'polypeptide(L)'
;MNLSFQQLFDEVGVEVRQVNIEGKRWFASQDICKGLGITPNSSARLPNEHRQIYPIQTAGGTQNLSMINETGLITLIMSSRKAQGQRWKQWLTQYVQPSLKSTKVAKNNNSEFNINDVEVIEHKGQRVLTTIQLAQAYNVEVKSIYNNFLRNKERYQEGVHYFLLTNNEIKGLVGAIHQIEDQLRYTHSFYLWTERGAARHAKSLNTNKAWDVFDILENHYFISQTKATHQPESNPNQYVLPKTYVEALRELADVYEKKEQLELQLDEATPKAEAFDTFMTATNALTVNEIAKSFDLGPNMFFEKMRQWKCIYKNEDGYNVPYSHWVKKGYFLLKTKTYSDFFGNTKTSSKTLVTPKGQKYLYQLAKEEGLIQRKLLCCFAN
;
A
#
# COMPACT_ATOMS: atom_id res chain seq x y z
N MET A 1 27.80 -13.40 15.70
CA MET A 1 27.56 -14.86 15.62
C MET A 1 27.96 -15.29 14.21
N ASN A 2 28.95 -16.18 14.06
CA ASN A 2 29.50 -16.59 12.75
C ASN A 2 28.49 -17.48 12.02
N LEU A 3 27.83 -16.96 10.98
CA LEU A 3 27.16 -17.81 9.99
C LEU A 3 28.21 -18.75 9.42
N SER A 4 28.07 -20.05 9.67
CA SER A 4 28.97 -21.06 9.12
C SER A 4 28.44 -21.47 7.75
N PHE A 5 28.90 -20.80 6.69
CA PHE A 5 28.62 -21.21 5.30
C PHE A 5 29.02 -22.67 5.04
N GLN A 6 29.92 -23.24 5.85
CA GLN A 6 30.25 -24.66 5.82
C GLN A 6 29.02 -25.55 6.03
N GLN A 7 28.12 -25.21 6.97
CA GLN A 7 26.90 -26.00 7.22
C GLN A 7 25.96 -25.99 6.01
N LEU A 8 25.86 -24.85 5.31
CA LEU A 8 25.09 -24.73 4.06
C LEU A 8 25.67 -25.65 2.98
N PHE A 9 26.99 -25.69 2.84
CA PHE A 9 27.67 -26.49 1.83
C PHE A 9 27.56 -28.00 2.13
N ASP A 10 27.69 -28.38 3.40
CA ASP A 10 27.57 -29.76 3.87
C ASP A 10 26.14 -30.29 3.69
N GLU A 11 25.11 -29.48 4.00
CA GLU A 11 23.70 -29.87 3.83
C GLU A 11 23.34 -30.20 2.37
N VAL A 12 23.99 -29.54 1.42
CA VAL A 12 23.73 -29.73 -0.01
C VAL A 12 24.77 -30.64 -0.67
N GLY A 13 25.74 -31.15 0.10
CA GLY A 13 26.75 -32.09 -0.35
C GLY A 13 27.73 -31.51 -1.38
N VAL A 14 28.09 -30.23 -1.23
CA VAL A 14 29.00 -29.54 -2.16
C VAL A 14 30.28 -29.17 -1.43
N GLU A 15 31.41 -29.73 -1.85
CA GLU A 15 32.71 -29.27 -1.37
C GLU A 15 33.07 -27.93 -2.03
N VAL A 16 33.24 -26.89 -1.21
CA VAL A 16 33.59 -25.54 -1.66
C VAL A 16 34.96 -25.17 -1.13
N ARG A 17 35.89 -24.91 -2.04
CA ARG A 17 37.21 -24.38 -1.66
C ARG A 17 37.06 -22.95 -1.13
N GLN A 18 37.62 -22.69 0.05
CA GLN A 18 37.54 -21.40 0.72
C GLN A 18 38.92 -20.92 1.16
N VAL A 19 39.12 -19.60 1.14
CA VAL A 19 40.34 -18.94 1.60
C VAL A 19 39.97 -17.73 2.44
N ASN A 20 40.84 -17.37 3.39
CA ASN A 20 40.71 -16.14 4.16
C ASN A 20 41.69 -15.11 3.61
N ILE A 21 41.18 -13.99 3.10
CA ILE A 21 41.97 -12.91 2.51
C ILE A 21 41.58 -11.64 3.26
N GLU A 22 42.56 -10.99 3.91
CA GLU A 22 42.35 -9.75 4.69
C GLU A 22 41.26 -9.88 5.76
N GLY A 23 41.15 -11.05 6.40
CA GLY A 23 40.14 -11.31 7.44
C GLY A 23 38.72 -11.54 6.88
N LYS A 24 38.53 -11.54 5.56
CA LYS A 24 37.26 -11.84 4.89
C LYS A 24 37.31 -13.22 4.25
N ARG A 25 36.19 -13.93 4.31
CA ARG A 25 36.05 -15.25 3.68
C ARG A 25 35.75 -15.11 2.20
N TRP A 26 36.43 -15.91 1.41
CA TRP A 26 36.28 -15.99 -0.03
C TRP A 26 36.09 -17.44 -0.46
N PHE A 27 35.18 -17.66 -1.41
CA PHE A 27 34.76 -18.97 -1.89
C PHE A 27 35.08 -19.12 -3.36
N ALA A 28 35.52 -20.31 -3.79
CA ALA A 28 35.79 -20.58 -5.20
C ALA A 28 34.46 -20.53 -5.99
N SER A 29 34.37 -19.57 -6.91
CA SER A 29 33.12 -19.33 -7.65
C SER A 29 32.70 -20.51 -8.51
N GLN A 30 33.66 -21.32 -8.97
CA GLN A 30 33.40 -22.50 -9.78
C GLN A 30 32.68 -23.59 -9.00
N ASP A 31 33.06 -23.79 -7.73
CA ASP A 31 32.46 -24.78 -6.83
C ASP A 31 31.04 -24.33 -6.45
N ILE A 32 30.85 -23.04 -6.20
CA ILE A 32 29.52 -22.45 -5.96
C ILE A 32 28.61 -22.59 -7.18
N CYS A 33 29.10 -22.27 -8.37
CA CYS A 33 28.32 -22.44 -9.61
C CYS A 33 27.94 -23.91 -9.84
N LYS A 34 28.86 -24.84 -9.57
CA LYS A 34 28.60 -26.29 -9.62
C LYS A 34 27.53 -26.70 -8.61
N GLY A 35 27.62 -26.22 -7.37
CA GLY A 35 26.65 -26.50 -6.30
C GLY A 35 25.25 -25.92 -6.54
N LEU A 36 25.17 -24.79 -7.23
CA LEU A 36 23.90 -24.17 -7.62
C LEU A 36 23.31 -24.72 -8.94
N GLY A 37 24.06 -25.56 -9.67
CA GLY A 37 23.67 -26.09 -10.97
C GLY A 37 23.58 -25.01 -12.05
N ILE A 38 24.45 -24.00 -11.97
CA ILE A 38 24.54 -22.87 -12.90
C ILE A 38 25.87 -22.90 -13.65
N THR A 39 25.92 -22.22 -14.81
CA THR A 39 27.16 -22.18 -15.60
C THR A 39 28.25 -21.39 -14.86
N PRO A 40 29.53 -21.78 -14.96
CA PRO A 40 30.65 -21.07 -14.31
C PRO A 40 30.69 -19.57 -14.64
N ASN A 41 30.26 -19.18 -15.84
CA ASN A 41 30.18 -17.78 -16.28
C ASN A 41 29.11 -16.96 -15.54
N SER A 42 28.28 -17.57 -14.70
CA SER A 42 27.28 -16.83 -13.91
C SER A 42 27.93 -15.89 -12.90
N SER A 43 29.08 -16.29 -12.32
CA SER A 43 29.88 -15.42 -11.47
C SER A 43 30.49 -14.26 -12.26
N ALA A 44 30.62 -14.36 -13.59
CA ALA A 44 31.13 -13.30 -14.46
C ALA A 44 30.25 -12.03 -14.47
N ARG A 45 29.02 -12.09 -13.94
CA ARG A 45 28.08 -10.96 -13.85
C ARG A 45 28.15 -10.17 -12.55
N LEU A 46 28.83 -10.69 -11.53
CA LEU A 46 28.94 -9.98 -10.25
C LEU A 46 29.83 -8.72 -10.40
N PRO A 47 29.61 -7.67 -9.59
CA PRO A 47 30.53 -6.54 -9.50
C PRO A 47 31.97 -6.96 -9.20
N ASN A 48 32.95 -6.18 -9.66
CA ASN A 48 34.36 -6.47 -9.44
C ASN A 48 34.74 -6.44 -7.95
N GLU A 49 34.07 -5.65 -7.12
CA GLU A 49 34.27 -5.61 -5.66
C GLU A 49 33.90 -6.91 -4.93
N HIS A 50 33.13 -7.80 -5.56
CA HIS A 50 32.73 -9.08 -4.97
C HIS A 50 33.52 -10.25 -5.54
N ARG A 51 34.52 -9.97 -6.38
CA ARG A 51 35.31 -10.97 -7.08
C ARG A 51 36.78 -10.65 -7.04
N GLN A 52 37.60 -11.68 -6.97
CA GLN A 52 39.02 -11.55 -7.21
C GLN A 52 39.59 -12.84 -7.77
N ILE A 53 40.75 -12.74 -8.41
CA ILE A 53 41.53 -13.91 -8.80
C ILE A 53 42.51 -14.19 -7.67
N TYR A 54 42.54 -15.42 -7.18
CA TYR A 54 43.44 -15.82 -6.11
C TYR A 54 44.20 -17.09 -6.49
N PRO A 55 45.54 -17.11 -6.36
CA PRO A 55 46.34 -18.30 -6.60
C PRO A 55 46.16 -19.29 -5.44
N ILE A 56 45.72 -20.51 -5.76
CA ILE A 56 45.63 -21.60 -4.78
C ILE A 56 46.55 -22.76 -5.20
N GLN A 57 47.19 -23.40 -4.22
CA GLN A 57 47.95 -24.63 -4.45
C GLN A 57 46.97 -25.80 -4.57
N THR A 58 47.02 -26.50 -5.71
CA THR A 58 46.28 -27.74 -5.94
C THR A 58 47.27 -28.90 -6.14
N ALA A 59 46.79 -30.15 -6.15
CA ALA A 59 47.62 -31.31 -6.46
C ALA A 59 48.34 -31.22 -7.83
N GLY A 60 47.83 -30.40 -8.76
CA GLY A 60 48.44 -30.11 -10.06
C GLY A 60 49.26 -28.81 -10.11
N GLY A 61 49.64 -28.22 -8.98
CA GLY A 61 50.39 -26.97 -8.89
C GLY A 61 49.52 -25.75 -8.59
N THR A 62 50.11 -24.55 -8.70
CA THR A 62 49.44 -23.28 -8.41
C THR A 62 48.47 -22.91 -9.53
N GLN A 63 47.17 -22.84 -9.21
CA GLN A 63 46.12 -22.46 -10.14
C GLN A 63 45.46 -21.15 -9.70
N ASN A 64 45.18 -20.27 -10.66
CA ASN A 64 44.46 -19.03 -10.44
C ASN A 64 42.95 -19.30 -10.48
N LEU A 65 42.27 -19.20 -9.33
CA LEU A 65 40.84 -19.39 -9.23
C LEU A 65 40.11 -18.06 -9.10
N SER A 66 38.93 -17.97 -9.73
CA SER A 66 37.99 -16.88 -9.50
C SER A 66 37.27 -17.10 -8.17
N MET A 67 37.52 -16.21 -7.21
CA MET A 67 36.96 -16.23 -5.87
C MET A 67 35.87 -15.17 -5.72
N ILE A 68 34.84 -15.48 -4.93
CA ILE A 68 33.75 -14.56 -4.57
C ILE A 68 33.67 -14.40 -3.06
N ASN A 69 33.34 -13.19 -2.59
CA ASN A 69 33.12 -12.94 -1.17
C ASN A 69 31.69 -13.35 -0.75
N GLU A 70 31.36 -13.20 0.54
CA GLU A 70 30.04 -13.54 1.09
C GLU A 70 28.88 -12.81 0.37
N THR A 71 29.05 -11.53 0.02
CA THR A 71 28.04 -10.77 -0.73
C THR A 71 27.82 -11.32 -2.12
N GLY A 72 28.91 -11.68 -2.83
CA GLY A 72 28.84 -12.32 -4.14
C GLY A 72 28.16 -13.69 -4.09
N LEU A 73 28.45 -14.49 -3.06
CA LEU A 73 27.80 -15.77 -2.79
C LEU A 73 26.28 -15.61 -2.60
N ILE A 74 25.85 -14.72 -1.69
CA ILE A 74 24.42 -14.47 -1.42
C ILE A 74 23.72 -13.99 -2.71
N THR A 75 24.37 -13.11 -3.47
CA THR A 75 23.82 -12.60 -4.74
C THR A 75 23.59 -13.72 -5.76
N LEU A 76 24.54 -14.67 -5.90
CA LEU A 76 24.37 -15.83 -6.79
C LEU A 76 23.25 -16.76 -6.32
N ILE A 77 23.15 -17.00 -5.01
CA ILE A 77 22.09 -17.83 -4.43
C ILE A 77 20.72 -17.20 -4.72
N MET A 78 20.56 -15.91 -4.40
CA MET A 78 19.31 -15.17 -4.52
C MET A 78 18.85 -15.01 -5.98
N SER A 79 19.79 -14.87 -6.92
CA SER A 79 19.49 -14.76 -8.35
C SER A 79 19.23 -16.10 -9.04
N SER A 80 19.62 -17.23 -8.43
CA SER A 80 19.43 -18.54 -9.03
C SER A 80 17.95 -18.93 -9.10
N ARG A 81 17.53 -19.49 -10.25
CA ARG A 81 16.18 -20.02 -10.49
C ARG A 81 16.13 -21.56 -10.50
N LYS A 82 17.27 -22.23 -10.27
CA LYS A 82 17.38 -23.70 -10.26
C LYS A 82 16.86 -24.28 -8.93
N ALA A 83 16.42 -25.55 -8.95
CA ALA A 83 15.94 -26.25 -7.76
C ALA A 83 16.96 -26.26 -6.60
N GLN A 84 18.26 -26.45 -6.93
CA GLN A 84 19.35 -26.36 -5.95
C GLN A 84 19.48 -24.95 -5.35
N GLY A 85 19.36 -23.90 -6.18
CA GLY A 85 19.34 -22.51 -5.71
C GLY A 85 18.16 -22.21 -4.78
N GLN A 86 16.98 -22.77 -5.04
CA GLN A 86 15.82 -22.61 -4.14
C GLN A 86 16.07 -23.24 -2.77
N ARG A 87 16.72 -24.41 -2.71
CA ARG A 87 17.13 -25.05 -1.44
C ARG A 87 18.09 -24.16 -0.66
N TRP A 88 19.10 -23.59 -1.32
CA TRP A 88 20.05 -22.68 -0.67
C TRP A 88 19.35 -21.39 -0.18
N LYS A 89 18.36 -20.87 -0.92
CA LYS A 89 17.54 -19.74 -0.46
C LYS A 89 16.69 -20.07 0.76
N GLN A 90 16.07 -21.25 0.77
CA GLN A 90 15.25 -21.71 1.89
C GLN A 90 16.10 -21.85 3.16
N TRP A 91 17.28 -22.45 3.04
CA TRP A 91 18.26 -22.54 4.13
C TRP A 91 18.68 -21.17 4.65
N LEU A 92 19.12 -20.29 3.74
CA LEU A 92 19.48 -18.91 4.11
C LEU A 92 18.33 -18.21 4.82
N THR A 93 17.09 -18.37 4.35
CA THR A 93 15.93 -17.74 4.99
C THR A 93 15.67 -18.31 6.39
N GLN A 94 15.78 -19.63 6.56
CA GLN A 94 15.57 -20.32 7.84
C GLN A 94 16.64 -19.97 8.88
N TYR A 95 17.89 -19.73 8.48
CA TYR A 95 18.99 -19.44 9.40
C TYR A 95 19.28 -17.95 9.58
N VAL A 96 19.04 -17.11 8.56
CA VAL A 96 19.28 -15.65 8.65
C VAL A 96 18.16 -14.96 9.43
N GLN A 97 16.90 -15.42 9.36
CA GLN A 97 15.79 -14.79 10.08
C GLN A 97 15.86 -14.91 11.62
N PRO A 98 16.21 -16.07 12.23
CA PRO A 98 16.37 -16.17 13.68
C PRO A 98 17.60 -15.39 14.18
N SER A 99 18.69 -15.43 13.41
CA SER A 99 19.94 -14.74 13.72
C SER A 99 19.81 -13.22 13.68
N LEU A 100 18.92 -12.69 12.82
CA LEU A 100 18.57 -11.27 12.79
C LEU A 100 17.77 -10.84 14.03
N LYS A 101 16.98 -11.73 14.65
CA LYS A 101 16.25 -11.40 15.87
C LYS A 101 17.15 -11.37 17.11
N SER A 102 18.16 -12.25 17.20
CA SER A 102 19.10 -12.28 18.34
C SER A 102 20.29 -11.32 18.20
N THR A 103 20.74 -11.02 16.97
CA THR A 103 21.89 -10.13 16.73
C THR A 103 21.47 -8.65 16.61
N LYS A 104 20.19 -8.33 16.37
CA LYS A 104 19.68 -6.94 16.37
C LYS A 104 19.77 -6.24 17.74
N VAL A 105 20.04 -6.97 18.83
CA VAL A 105 20.12 -6.38 20.18
C VAL A 105 21.53 -5.88 20.54
N ALA A 106 22.58 -6.27 19.80
CA ALA A 106 23.92 -5.82 20.11
C ALA A 106 24.72 -5.54 18.83
N LYS A 107 24.81 -4.25 18.49
CA LYS A 107 25.55 -3.65 17.36
C LYS A 107 24.78 -3.60 16.03
N ASN A 108 23.84 -2.67 15.97
CA ASN A 108 23.80 -1.69 14.89
C ASN A 108 23.19 -0.40 15.45
N ASN A 109 23.98 0.68 15.41
CA ASN A 109 23.49 2.05 15.47
C ASN A 109 22.74 2.38 14.17
N ASN A 110 21.71 1.60 13.86
CA ASN A 110 20.68 1.97 12.92
C ASN A 110 19.43 2.09 13.75
N SER A 111 19.26 3.27 14.36
CA SER A 111 17.92 3.81 14.55
C SER A 111 17.15 3.52 13.27
N GLU A 112 16.00 2.85 13.38
CA GLU A 112 14.95 3.03 12.39
C GLU A 112 14.90 4.54 12.14
N PHE A 113 15.22 4.96 10.92
CA PHE A 113 15.29 6.37 10.59
C PHE A 113 13.85 6.88 10.66
N ASN A 114 13.48 7.36 11.84
CA ASN A 114 12.18 7.94 12.08
C ASN A 114 12.25 9.32 11.45
N ILE A 115 11.39 9.59 10.48
CA ILE A 115 11.38 10.88 9.77
C ILE A 115 11.15 12.06 10.75
N ASN A 116 10.65 11.73 11.96
CA ASN A 116 10.42 12.64 13.07
C ASN A 116 11.70 13.05 13.84
N ASP A 117 12.81 12.30 13.70
CA ASP A 117 14.08 12.58 14.39
C ASP A 117 15.08 13.34 13.50
N VAL A 118 14.66 13.78 12.31
CA VAL A 118 15.51 14.60 11.44
C VAL A 118 15.62 15.99 12.05
N GLU A 119 16.85 16.40 12.41
CA GLU A 119 17.12 17.76 12.88
C GLU A 119 16.57 18.78 11.88
N VAL A 120 15.61 19.59 12.34
CA VAL A 120 14.93 20.59 11.51
C VAL A 120 15.89 21.75 11.27
N ILE A 121 16.46 21.81 10.07
CA ILE A 121 17.30 22.93 9.63
C ILE A 121 16.38 23.96 8.99
N GLU A 122 16.39 25.18 9.50
CA GLU A 122 15.67 26.30 8.91
C GLU A 122 16.63 27.22 8.15
N HIS A 123 16.34 27.45 6.88
CA HIS A 123 17.09 28.38 6.04
C HIS A 123 16.11 29.31 5.31
N LYS A 124 16.26 30.62 5.50
CA LYS A 124 15.38 31.66 4.91
C LYS A 124 13.89 31.45 5.22
N GLY A 125 13.58 30.98 6.44
CA GLY A 125 12.20 30.72 6.88
C GLY A 125 11.56 29.46 6.28
N GLN A 126 12.34 28.60 5.62
CA GLN A 126 11.88 27.32 5.08
C GLN A 126 12.65 26.16 5.72
N ARG A 127 11.95 25.05 5.97
CA ARG A 127 12.56 23.80 6.40
C ARG A 127 13.31 23.18 5.23
N VAL A 128 14.58 22.87 5.46
CA VAL A 128 15.47 22.34 4.44
C VAL A 128 16.20 21.10 4.92
N LEU A 129 16.54 20.22 3.99
CA LEU A 129 17.28 19.00 4.23
C LEU A 129 18.61 19.02 3.50
N THR A 130 19.66 18.46 4.11
CA THR A 130 20.93 18.24 3.42
C THR A 130 20.83 17.04 2.46
N THR A 131 21.69 16.98 1.45
CA THR A 131 21.77 15.82 0.55
C THR A 131 22.05 14.51 1.30
N ILE A 132 22.75 14.57 2.43
CA ILE A 132 23.06 13.40 3.27
C ILE A 132 21.79 12.94 4.01
N GLN A 133 21.08 13.85 4.67
CA GLN A 133 19.80 13.54 5.32
C GLN A 133 18.79 12.99 4.32
N LEU A 134 18.75 13.56 3.12
CA LEU A 134 17.89 13.09 2.03
C LEU A 134 18.27 11.67 1.57
N ALA A 135 19.57 11.37 1.47
CA ALA A 135 20.08 10.05 1.12
C ALA A 135 19.74 9.00 2.19
N GLN A 136 19.87 9.37 3.46
CA GLN A 136 19.50 8.54 4.60
C GLN A 136 18.00 8.26 4.61
N ALA A 137 17.16 9.29 4.43
CA ALA A 137 15.71 9.16 4.40
C ALA A 137 15.23 8.19 3.30
N TYR A 138 15.80 8.29 2.09
CA TYR A 138 15.46 7.40 0.99
C TYR A 138 16.19 6.05 1.03
N ASN A 139 17.15 5.87 1.94
CA ASN A 139 18.04 4.71 1.99
C ASN A 139 18.75 4.47 0.63
N VAL A 140 19.25 5.55 0.04
CA VAL A 140 20.01 5.55 -1.22
C VAL A 140 21.38 6.17 -1.00
N GLU A 141 22.34 5.89 -1.88
CA GLU A 141 23.64 6.54 -1.80
C GLU A 141 23.55 8.04 -2.13
N VAL A 142 24.33 8.87 -1.43
CA VAL A 142 24.44 10.32 -1.66
C VAL A 142 24.74 10.63 -3.13
N LYS A 143 25.61 9.83 -3.76
CA LYS A 143 25.98 9.94 -5.18
C LYS A 143 24.78 9.73 -6.10
N SER A 144 23.83 8.88 -5.73
CA SER A 144 22.62 8.62 -6.51
C SER A 144 21.72 9.85 -6.56
N ILE A 145 21.54 10.55 -5.44
CA ILE A 145 20.78 11.80 -5.37
C ILE A 145 21.42 12.88 -6.23
N TYR A 146 22.74 13.05 -6.12
CA TYR A 146 23.48 14.03 -6.90
C TYR A 146 23.40 13.76 -8.41
N ASN A 147 23.64 12.52 -8.83
CA ASN A 147 23.55 12.13 -10.24
C ASN A 147 22.12 12.30 -10.78
N ASN A 148 21.10 12.01 -9.95
CA ASN A 148 19.71 12.21 -10.30
C ASN A 148 19.37 13.69 -10.50
N PHE A 149 19.83 14.55 -9.58
CA PHE A 149 19.67 16.00 -9.70
C PHE A 149 20.31 16.54 -10.97
N LEU A 150 21.57 16.17 -11.24
CA LEU A 150 22.28 16.64 -12.44
C LEU A 150 21.59 16.22 -13.74
N ARG A 151 21.10 14.98 -13.81
CA ARG A 151 20.36 14.46 -14.98
C ARG A 151 19.03 15.18 -15.22
N ASN A 152 18.44 15.73 -14.16
CA ASN A 152 17.15 16.38 -14.20
C ASN A 152 17.24 17.88 -13.89
N LYS A 153 18.43 18.49 -14.02
CA LYS A 153 18.71 19.85 -13.52
C LYS A 153 17.72 20.89 -14.04
N GLU A 154 17.33 20.79 -15.31
CA GLU A 154 16.34 21.66 -15.96
C GLU A 154 14.97 21.66 -15.28
N ARG A 155 14.63 20.59 -14.55
CA ARG A 155 13.38 20.50 -13.80
C ARG A 155 13.50 21.22 -12.45
N TYR A 156 14.68 21.37 -11.87
CA TYR A 156 14.87 22.01 -10.58
C TYR A 156 15.05 23.52 -10.71
N GLN A 157 14.56 24.26 -9.73
CA GLN A 157 14.62 25.72 -9.68
C GLN A 157 15.23 26.13 -8.34
N GLU A 158 16.28 26.93 -8.41
CA GLU A 158 16.94 27.48 -7.22
C GLU A 158 15.97 28.43 -6.49
N GLY A 159 15.93 28.35 -5.16
CA GLY A 159 14.98 29.08 -4.32
C GLY A 159 13.61 28.40 -4.13
N VAL A 160 13.24 27.47 -5.01
CA VAL A 160 11.97 26.71 -4.91
C VAL A 160 12.21 25.27 -4.49
N HIS A 161 13.19 24.61 -5.11
CA HIS A 161 13.48 23.19 -4.89
C HIS A 161 14.79 22.97 -4.14
N TYR A 162 15.76 23.87 -4.31
CA TYR A 162 17.02 23.81 -3.60
C TYR A 162 17.61 25.19 -3.38
N PHE A 163 18.48 25.32 -2.38
CA PHE A 163 19.37 26.46 -2.19
C PHE A 163 20.81 25.99 -2.34
N LEU A 164 21.61 26.72 -3.11
CA LEU A 164 23.04 26.52 -3.17
C LEU A 164 23.68 27.39 -2.10
N LEU A 165 24.42 26.77 -1.17
CA LEU A 165 25.19 27.52 -0.18
C LEU A 165 26.54 27.93 -0.75
N THR A 166 26.92 29.17 -0.46
CA THR A 166 28.25 29.69 -0.74
C THR A 166 29.25 29.28 0.36
N ASN A 167 30.55 29.29 0.06
CA ASN A 167 31.61 28.85 0.98
C ASN A 167 31.57 29.51 2.38
N ASN A 168 31.04 30.73 2.48
CA ASN A 168 30.91 31.44 3.76
C ASN A 168 29.71 30.94 4.58
N GLU A 169 28.59 30.61 3.93
CA GLU A 169 27.39 30.09 4.59
C GLU A 169 27.58 28.65 5.06
N ILE A 170 28.39 27.85 4.32
CA ILE A 170 28.74 26.48 4.69
C ILE A 170 29.47 26.44 6.05
N LYS A 171 30.41 27.37 6.29
CA LYS A 171 31.16 27.43 7.55
C LYS A 171 30.26 27.74 8.74
N GLY A 172 29.23 28.57 8.55
CA GLY A 172 28.25 28.90 9.58
C GLY A 172 27.33 27.72 9.94
N LEU A 173 26.89 26.95 8.94
CA LEU A 173 26.01 25.78 9.15
C LEU A 173 26.74 24.56 9.72
N VAL A 174 27.97 24.30 9.26
CA VAL A 174 28.79 23.17 9.76
C VAL A 174 29.15 23.36 11.24
N GLY A 175 29.34 24.61 11.71
CA GLY A 175 29.56 24.90 13.13
C GLY A 175 28.33 24.66 14.01
N ALA A 176 27.12 24.63 13.45
CA ALA A 176 25.88 24.39 14.19
C ALA A 176 25.48 22.90 14.23
N ILE A 177 25.94 22.09 13.27
CA ILE A 177 25.57 20.68 13.11
C ILE A 177 26.77 19.81 13.54
N HIS A 178 26.89 19.56 14.85
CA HIS A 178 28.09 19.02 15.49
C HIS A 178 28.40 17.52 15.26
N GLN A 179 27.96 16.89 14.16
CA GLN A 179 28.17 15.44 13.92
C GLN A 179 28.39 15.02 12.44
N ILE A 180 28.71 15.95 11.54
CA ILE A 180 28.96 15.62 10.11
C ILE A 180 30.38 16.05 9.67
N GLU A 181 31.37 15.91 10.56
CA GLU A 181 32.66 16.60 10.40
C GLU A 181 33.64 16.02 9.35
N ASP A 182 33.60 14.72 9.02
CA ASP A 182 34.72 14.13 8.26
C ASP A 182 34.50 13.98 6.75
N GLN A 183 33.27 13.95 6.24
CA GLN A 183 33.01 13.74 4.80
C GLN A 183 32.75 15.04 4.00
N LEU A 184 32.64 16.19 4.67
CA LEU A 184 32.19 17.45 4.08
C LEU A 184 33.32 18.45 3.74
N ARG A 185 34.58 18.16 4.10
CA ARG A 185 35.70 19.12 3.94
C ARG A 185 36.14 19.39 2.49
N TYR A 186 35.59 18.69 1.49
CA TYR A 186 36.18 18.68 0.13
C TYR A 186 35.20 18.97 -1.02
N THR A 187 33.92 19.28 -0.77
CA THR A 187 32.96 19.52 -1.88
C THR A 187 32.57 20.99 -1.98
N HIS A 188 33.03 21.66 -3.05
CA HIS A 188 32.79 23.08 -3.36
C HIS A 188 31.32 23.47 -3.69
N SER A 189 30.35 22.60 -3.44
CA SER A 189 28.94 22.86 -3.76
C SER A 189 28.04 22.10 -2.79
N PHE A 190 27.38 22.82 -1.89
CA PHE A 190 26.48 22.25 -0.89
C PHE A 190 25.04 22.63 -1.22
N TYR A 191 24.19 21.62 -1.37
CA TYR A 191 22.78 21.78 -1.74
C TYR A 191 21.89 21.53 -0.53
N LEU A 192 21.03 22.49 -0.23
CA LEU A 192 19.92 22.36 0.72
C LEU A 192 18.63 22.13 -0.06
N TRP A 193 17.88 21.10 0.28
CA TRP A 193 16.67 20.69 -0.41
C TRP A 193 15.43 21.14 0.36
N THR A 194 14.53 21.86 -0.31
CA THR A 194 13.22 22.17 0.27
C THR A 194 12.33 20.93 0.28
N GLU A 195 11.21 20.95 0.99
CA GLU A 195 10.20 19.88 0.95
C GLU A 195 9.79 19.52 -0.50
N ARG A 196 9.65 20.54 -1.36
CA ARG A 196 9.32 20.37 -2.78
C ARG A 196 10.48 19.74 -3.57
N GLY A 197 11.71 20.07 -3.21
CA GLY A 197 12.92 19.44 -3.78
C GLY A 197 13.04 17.97 -3.40
N ALA A 198 12.82 17.66 -2.12
CA ALA A 198 12.77 16.29 -1.63
C ALA A 198 11.70 15.48 -2.37
N ALA A 199 10.48 16.00 -2.53
CA ALA A 199 9.40 15.32 -3.25
C ALA A 199 9.77 14.99 -4.72
N ARG A 200 10.49 15.88 -5.39
CA ARG A 200 10.96 15.65 -6.76
C ARG A 200 12.03 14.56 -6.84
N HIS A 201 12.88 14.46 -5.82
CA HIS A 201 13.81 13.35 -5.69
C HIS A 201 13.07 12.02 -5.54
N ALA A 202 12.07 11.94 -4.65
CA ALA A 202 11.24 10.74 -4.48
C ALA A 202 10.64 10.26 -5.82
N LYS A 203 10.02 11.19 -6.56
CA LYS A 203 9.42 10.92 -7.87
C LYS A 203 10.40 10.33 -8.88
N SER A 204 11.68 10.69 -8.81
CA SER A 204 12.68 10.23 -9.78
C SER A 204 13.49 9.02 -9.32
N LEU A 205 13.46 8.65 -8.04
CA LEU A 205 14.33 7.61 -7.47
C LEU A 205 13.78 6.18 -7.65
N ASN A 206 12.51 5.99 -8.02
CA ASN A 206 11.88 4.69 -8.33
C ASN A 206 12.20 3.55 -7.33
N THR A 207 12.37 3.89 -6.04
CA THR A 207 12.61 2.94 -4.94
C THR A 207 11.35 2.81 -4.09
N ASN A 208 11.13 1.65 -3.46
CA ASN A 208 9.94 1.42 -2.61
C ASN A 208 9.86 2.41 -1.45
N LYS A 209 10.98 2.78 -0.82
CA LYS A 209 11.03 3.79 0.25
C LYS A 209 10.79 5.22 -0.23
N ALA A 210 11.03 5.51 -1.52
CA ALA A 210 10.67 6.79 -2.09
C ALA A 210 9.15 6.97 -2.21
N TRP A 211 8.37 5.87 -2.30
CA TRP A 211 6.91 5.93 -2.22
C TRP A 211 6.43 6.31 -0.81
N ASP A 212 7.00 5.72 0.24
CA ASP A 212 6.63 6.06 1.63
C ASP A 212 6.86 7.55 1.94
N VAL A 213 7.99 8.09 1.47
CA VAL A 213 8.32 9.51 1.63
C VAL A 213 7.48 10.40 0.69
N PHE A 214 7.10 9.90 -0.49
CA PHE A 214 6.17 10.57 -1.38
C PHE A 214 4.80 10.71 -0.72
N ASP A 215 4.29 9.65 -0.07
CA ASP A 215 3.01 9.67 0.66
C ASP A 215 3.05 10.69 1.82
N ILE A 216 4.15 10.75 2.57
CA ILE A 216 4.34 11.74 3.65
C ILE A 216 4.36 13.17 3.08
N LEU A 217 5.06 13.40 1.97
CA LEU A 217 5.15 14.72 1.34
C LEU A 217 3.85 15.14 0.64
N GLU A 218 3.11 14.20 0.04
CA GLU A 218 1.80 14.41 -0.56
C GLU A 218 0.77 14.80 0.52
N ASN A 219 0.80 14.13 1.67
CA ASN A 219 -0.01 14.48 2.84
C ASN A 219 0.27 15.92 3.32
N HIS A 220 1.53 16.39 3.29
CA HIS A 220 1.86 17.77 3.63
C HIS A 220 1.49 18.81 2.55
N TYR A 221 1.49 18.42 1.26
CA TYR A 221 1.20 19.30 0.13
C TYR A 221 -0.28 19.70 0.02
N PHE A 222 -1.20 18.82 0.43
CA PHE A 222 -2.65 19.11 0.42
C PHE A 222 -3.14 19.76 1.72
N ILE A 223 -2.52 19.47 2.87
CA ILE A 223 -2.92 20.04 4.17
C ILE A 223 -2.46 21.50 4.33
N SER A 224 -1.38 21.93 3.64
CA SER A 224 -0.88 23.31 3.70
C SER A 224 -1.66 24.28 2.81
N GLN A 225 -2.20 23.84 1.66
CA GLN A 225 -3.00 24.71 0.78
C GLN A 225 -4.40 25.01 1.34
N THR A 226 -4.94 24.15 2.20
CA THR A 226 -6.23 24.42 2.88
C THR A 226 -6.11 25.44 4.01
N LYS A 227 -4.91 25.67 4.55
CA LYS A 227 -4.68 26.63 5.65
C LYS A 227 -4.30 28.04 5.19
N ALA A 228 -3.80 28.23 3.98
CA ALA A 228 -3.25 29.51 3.54
C ALA A 228 -4.21 30.44 2.76
N THR A 229 -5.38 29.96 2.32
CA THR A 229 -6.23 30.72 1.37
C THR A 229 -7.65 31.01 1.84
N HIS A 230 -8.02 30.67 3.07
CA HIS A 230 -9.31 31.09 3.62
C HIS A 230 -9.11 32.16 4.70
N GLN A 231 -9.47 33.40 4.32
CA GLN A 231 -9.92 34.42 5.27
C GLN A 231 -10.95 33.80 6.23
N PRO A 232 -11.01 34.24 7.49
CA PRO A 232 -11.73 33.55 8.55
C PRO A 232 -13.24 33.67 8.36
N GLU A 233 -13.82 32.78 7.56
CA GLU A 233 -15.22 32.43 7.70
C GLU A 233 -15.31 31.37 8.80
N SER A 234 -15.92 31.79 9.90
CA SER A 234 -16.21 31.02 11.10
C SER A 234 -16.74 29.62 10.77
N ASN A 235 -15.91 28.61 10.98
CA ASN A 235 -16.31 27.21 10.89
C ASN A 235 -16.57 26.69 12.32
N PRO A 236 -17.80 26.30 12.70
CA PRO A 236 -18.19 26.04 14.10
C PRO A 236 -17.63 24.76 14.73
N ASN A 237 -16.68 24.08 14.08
CA ASN A 237 -16.07 22.83 14.56
C ASN A 237 -14.53 22.88 14.55
N GLN A 238 -13.95 23.95 15.10
CA GLN A 238 -12.52 23.99 15.38
C GLN A 238 -12.25 23.28 16.71
N TYR A 239 -11.73 22.06 16.63
CA TYR A 239 -11.23 21.32 17.80
C TYR A 239 -10.02 22.05 18.38
N VAL A 240 -10.15 22.58 19.60
CA VAL A 240 -9.09 23.30 20.32
C VAL A 240 -8.38 22.29 21.22
N LEU A 241 -7.07 22.11 21.04
CA LEU A 241 -6.30 21.24 21.93
C LEU A 241 -6.31 21.80 23.37
N PRO A 242 -6.67 20.99 24.39
CA PRO A 242 -6.70 21.41 25.77
C PRO A 242 -5.30 21.79 26.24
N LYS A 243 -5.18 22.95 26.90
CA LYS A 243 -3.88 23.52 27.31
C LYS A 243 -3.40 22.97 28.64
N THR A 244 -4.27 22.30 29.39
CA THR A 244 -3.98 21.76 30.72
C THR A 244 -4.33 20.29 30.82
N TYR A 245 -3.54 19.56 31.61
CA TYR A 245 -3.73 18.12 31.81
C TYR A 245 -5.10 17.76 32.40
N VAL A 246 -5.62 18.61 33.30
CA VAL A 246 -6.94 18.42 33.93
C VAL A 246 -8.08 18.55 32.91
N GLU A 247 -7.96 19.51 31.98
CA GLU A 247 -8.94 19.73 30.91
C GLU A 247 -8.94 18.55 29.93
N ALA A 248 -7.75 18.05 29.57
CA ALA A 248 -7.61 16.88 28.70
C ALA A 248 -8.25 15.61 29.30
N LEU A 249 -8.13 15.40 30.62
CA LEU A 249 -8.75 14.25 31.28
C LEU A 249 -10.27 14.33 31.34
N ARG A 250 -10.83 15.53 31.52
CA ARG A 250 -12.29 15.74 31.51
C ARG A 250 -12.87 15.53 30.12
N GLU A 251 -12.23 16.08 29.11
CA GLU A 251 -12.66 15.93 27.71
C GLU A 251 -12.59 14.45 27.27
N LEU A 252 -11.55 13.73 27.70
CA LEU A 252 -11.44 12.31 27.45
C LEU A 252 -12.61 11.54 28.10
N ALA A 253 -12.97 11.85 29.34
CA ALA A 253 -14.13 11.25 29.99
C ALA A 253 -15.44 11.51 29.21
N ASP A 254 -15.68 12.76 28.81
CA ASP A 254 -16.87 13.14 28.04
C ASP A 254 -16.95 12.41 26.68
N VAL A 255 -15.81 12.21 26.01
CA VAL A 255 -15.71 11.46 24.76
C VAL A 255 -16.05 9.98 24.97
N TYR A 256 -15.57 9.37 26.06
CA TYR A 256 -15.90 7.98 26.38
C TYR A 256 -17.39 7.80 26.68
N GLU A 257 -17.99 8.68 27.48
CA GLU A 257 -19.43 8.65 27.76
C GLU A 257 -20.26 8.82 26.49
N LYS A 258 -19.87 9.76 25.62
CA LYS A 258 -20.55 9.99 24.34
C LYS A 258 -20.41 8.81 23.37
N LYS A 259 -19.26 8.14 23.39
CA LYS A 259 -19.01 6.94 22.59
C LYS A 259 -19.88 5.79 23.07
N GLU A 260 -20.00 5.58 24.37
CA GLU A 260 -20.86 4.57 24.97
C GLU A 260 -22.34 4.81 24.62
N GLN A 261 -22.80 6.07 24.68
CA GLN A 261 -24.14 6.45 24.24
C GLN A 261 -24.40 6.16 22.75
N LEU A 262 -23.40 6.35 21.89
CA LEU A 262 -23.51 6.05 20.46
C LEU A 262 -23.50 4.54 20.19
N GLU A 263 -22.70 3.76 20.91
CA GLU A 263 -22.69 2.30 20.82
C GLU A 263 -24.03 1.70 21.26
N LEU A 264 -24.63 2.21 22.34
CA LEU A 264 -25.98 1.83 22.75
C LEU A 264 -27.05 2.12 21.67
N GLN A 265 -26.97 3.27 20.99
CA GLN A 265 -27.86 3.56 19.85
C GLN A 265 -27.64 2.63 18.65
N LEU A 266 -26.40 2.16 18.46
CA LEU A 266 -26.04 1.22 17.41
C LEU A 266 -26.61 -0.16 17.72
N ASP A 267 -26.54 -0.62 18.97
CA ASP A 267 -27.11 -1.89 19.43
C ASP A 267 -28.65 -1.89 19.43
N GLU A 268 -29.31 -0.75 19.60
CA GLU A 268 -30.77 -0.63 19.36
C GLU A 268 -31.14 -0.61 17.86
N ALA A 269 -30.17 -0.30 17.00
CA ALA A 269 -30.34 -0.21 15.54
C ALA A 269 -29.92 -1.50 14.81
N THR A 270 -29.00 -2.30 15.36
CA THR A 270 -28.56 -3.60 14.83
C THR A 270 -29.70 -4.60 14.63
N PRO A 271 -30.68 -4.80 15.55
CA PRO A 271 -31.76 -5.75 15.29
C PRO A 271 -32.69 -5.29 14.15
N LYS A 272 -32.73 -3.98 13.82
CA LYS A 272 -33.52 -3.44 12.70
C LYS A 272 -32.83 -3.63 11.35
N ALA A 273 -31.49 -3.64 11.33
CA ALA A 273 -30.69 -3.85 10.13
C ALA A 273 -30.43 -5.34 9.85
N GLU A 274 -30.15 -6.15 10.88
CA GLU A 274 -29.94 -7.59 10.73
C GLU A 274 -31.20 -8.34 10.31
N ALA A 275 -32.39 -7.93 10.78
CA ALA A 275 -33.66 -8.48 10.29
C ALA A 275 -33.87 -8.20 8.79
N PHE A 276 -33.35 -7.08 8.28
CA PHE A 276 -33.43 -6.70 6.87
C PHE A 276 -32.40 -7.45 6.01
N ASP A 277 -31.18 -7.62 6.52
CA ASP A 277 -30.10 -8.32 5.82
C ASP A 277 -30.29 -9.86 5.81
N THR A 278 -30.93 -10.41 6.85
CA THR A 278 -31.34 -11.83 6.88
C THR A 278 -32.41 -12.14 5.82
N PHE A 279 -33.27 -11.17 5.49
CA PHE A 279 -34.22 -11.28 4.37
C PHE A 279 -33.55 -11.14 2.98
N MET A 280 -32.45 -10.38 2.88
CA MET A 280 -31.80 -10.02 1.61
C MET A 280 -30.74 -11.03 1.12
N THR A 281 -30.33 -11.98 1.96
CA THR A 281 -29.25 -12.93 1.66
C THR A 281 -29.71 -14.19 0.91
N ALA A 282 -31.03 -14.37 0.71
CA ALA A 282 -31.54 -15.48 -0.11
C ALA A 282 -31.35 -15.19 -1.60
N THR A 283 -30.43 -15.94 -2.21
CA THR A 283 -29.93 -15.86 -3.58
C THR A 283 -30.96 -16.16 -4.68
N ASN A 284 -32.10 -15.47 -4.74
CA ASN A 284 -33.09 -15.64 -5.82
C ASN A 284 -33.71 -14.31 -6.25
N ALA A 285 -33.62 -13.97 -7.54
CA ALA A 285 -34.37 -12.86 -8.11
C ALA A 285 -35.88 -13.17 -8.06
N LEU A 286 -36.64 -12.34 -7.36
CA LEU A 286 -38.07 -12.54 -7.13
C LEU A 286 -38.91 -11.90 -8.24
N THR A 287 -40.11 -12.43 -8.44
CA THR A 287 -41.10 -11.81 -9.32
C THR A 287 -41.73 -10.59 -8.66
N VAL A 288 -42.18 -9.64 -9.48
CA VAL A 288 -42.88 -8.44 -8.97
C VAL A 288 -44.10 -8.79 -8.10
N ASN A 289 -44.77 -9.92 -8.40
CA ASN A 289 -45.90 -10.42 -7.60
C ASN A 289 -45.48 -10.90 -6.21
N GLU A 290 -44.35 -11.60 -6.10
CA GLU A 290 -43.83 -12.06 -4.81
C GLU A 290 -43.40 -10.87 -3.94
N ILE A 291 -42.86 -9.82 -4.56
CA ILE A 291 -42.46 -8.59 -3.86
C ILE A 291 -43.67 -7.79 -3.37
N ALA A 292 -44.70 -7.66 -4.22
CA ALA A 292 -45.94 -7.02 -3.80
C ALA A 292 -46.54 -7.73 -2.58
N LYS A 293 -46.53 -9.07 -2.57
CA LYS A 293 -46.96 -9.87 -1.43
C LYS A 293 -46.08 -9.66 -0.19
N SER A 294 -44.76 -9.57 -0.33
CA SER A 294 -43.86 -9.30 0.80
C SER A 294 -44.05 -7.92 1.43
N PHE A 295 -44.64 -6.97 0.69
CA PHE A 295 -44.93 -5.63 1.18
C PHE A 295 -46.38 -5.47 1.67
N ASP A 296 -47.17 -6.54 1.74
CA ASP A 296 -48.61 -6.50 2.03
C ASP A 296 -49.41 -5.59 1.05
N LEU A 297 -48.91 -5.42 -0.18
CA LEU A 297 -49.53 -4.57 -1.22
C LEU A 297 -50.23 -5.43 -2.28
N GLY A 298 -51.39 -4.96 -2.76
CA GLY A 298 -52.07 -5.57 -3.89
C GLY A 298 -51.19 -5.58 -5.15
N PRO A 299 -51.01 -6.71 -5.86
CA PRO A 299 -50.10 -6.80 -7.01
C PRO A 299 -50.40 -5.78 -8.12
N ASN A 300 -51.67 -5.54 -8.43
CA ASN A 300 -52.09 -4.59 -9.46
C ASN A 300 -51.73 -3.14 -9.08
N MET A 301 -51.97 -2.77 -7.83
CA MET A 301 -51.60 -1.45 -7.28
C MET A 301 -50.08 -1.27 -7.29
N PHE A 302 -49.32 -2.31 -6.95
CA PHE A 302 -47.85 -2.25 -6.98
C PHE A 302 -47.33 -2.08 -8.41
N PHE A 303 -47.91 -2.77 -9.39
CA PHE A 303 -47.58 -2.55 -10.81
C PHE A 303 -47.93 -1.13 -11.29
N GLU A 304 -49.03 -0.55 -10.83
CA GLU A 304 -49.37 0.85 -11.12
C GLU A 304 -48.34 1.81 -10.56
N LYS A 305 -47.94 1.62 -9.30
CA LYS A 305 -46.90 2.42 -8.66
C LYS A 305 -45.55 2.30 -9.33
N MET A 306 -45.14 1.09 -9.69
CA MET A 306 -43.90 0.89 -10.45
C MET A 306 -43.92 1.55 -11.85
N ARG A 307 -45.11 1.69 -12.48
CA ARG A 307 -45.26 2.47 -13.70
C ARG A 307 -45.17 3.98 -13.44
N GLN A 308 -45.76 4.46 -12.35
CA GLN A 308 -45.65 5.87 -11.92
C GLN A 308 -44.20 6.27 -11.65
N TRP A 309 -43.43 5.44 -10.95
CA TRP A 309 -42.00 5.63 -10.68
C TRP A 309 -41.10 5.45 -11.90
N LYS A 310 -41.67 5.14 -13.08
CA LYS A 310 -40.94 4.85 -14.32
C LYS A 310 -39.90 3.73 -14.12
N CYS A 311 -40.23 2.72 -13.33
CA CYS A 311 -39.41 1.51 -13.19
C CYS A 311 -39.71 0.51 -14.32
N ILE A 312 -40.99 0.41 -14.70
CA ILE A 312 -41.50 -0.48 -15.74
C ILE A 312 -42.47 0.26 -16.67
N TYR A 313 -42.69 -0.27 -17.86
CA TYR A 313 -43.69 0.17 -18.83
C TYR A 313 -44.38 -1.04 -19.48
N LYS A 314 -45.51 -0.82 -20.17
CA LYS A 314 -46.17 -1.88 -20.96
C LYS A 314 -45.61 -1.90 -22.37
N ASN A 315 -45.15 -3.05 -22.84
CA ASN A 315 -44.74 -3.23 -24.24
C ASN A 315 -45.95 -3.32 -25.18
N GLU A 316 -45.73 -3.31 -26.49
CA GLU A 316 -46.73 -3.51 -27.54
C GLU A 316 -47.54 -4.81 -27.32
N ASP A 317 -46.88 -5.86 -26.83
CA ASP A 317 -47.50 -7.14 -26.47
C ASP A 317 -48.26 -7.14 -25.12
N GLY A 318 -48.35 -5.99 -24.44
CA GLY A 318 -49.05 -5.82 -23.17
C GLY A 318 -48.28 -6.28 -21.91
N TYR A 319 -47.06 -6.82 -22.06
CA TYR A 319 -46.23 -7.26 -20.93
C TYR A 319 -45.56 -6.09 -20.19
N ASN A 320 -45.39 -6.22 -18.87
CA ASN A 320 -44.67 -5.25 -18.03
C ASN A 320 -43.16 -5.48 -18.12
N VAL A 321 -42.44 -4.54 -18.74
CA VAL A 321 -41.00 -4.62 -19.02
C VAL A 321 -40.27 -3.47 -18.29
N PRO A 322 -39.10 -3.72 -17.67
CA PRO A 322 -38.31 -2.68 -17.02
C PRO A 322 -37.64 -1.77 -18.06
N TYR A 323 -37.44 -0.50 -17.70
CA TYR A 323 -36.66 0.38 -18.57
C TYR A 323 -35.20 -0.09 -18.69
N SER A 324 -34.63 0.05 -19.89
CA SER A 324 -33.26 -0.38 -20.20
C SER A 324 -32.21 0.14 -19.20
N HIS A 325 -32.35 1.38 -18.74
CA HIS A 325 -31.40 1.96 -17.78
C HIS A 325 -31.44 1.30 -16.40
N TRP A 326 -32.59 0.80 -15.94
CA TRP A 326 -32.71 0.06 -14.69
C TRP A 326 -32.17 -1.37 -14.79
N VAL A 327 -32.32 -1.99 -15.96
CA VAL A 327 -31.68 -3.29 -16.28
C VAL A 327 -30.15 -3.14 -16.28
N LYS A 328 -29.61 -2.10 -16.94
CA LYS A 328 -28.16 -1.81 -16.97
C LYS A 328 -27.58 -1.55 -15.57
N LYS A 329 -28.35 -0.93 -14.66
CA LYS A 329 -27.95 -0.71 -13.26
C LYS A 329 -28.04 -1.97 -12.38
N GLY A 330 -28.56 -3.08 -12.92
CA GLY A 330 -28.65 -4.38 -12.25
C GLY A 330 -29.81 -4.53 -11.28
N TYR A 331 -30.84 -3.68 -11.36
CA TYR A 331 -32.00 -3.74 -10.47
C TYR A 331 -33.07 -4.75 -10.94
N PHE A 332 -33.17 -4.98 -12.24
CA PHE A 332 -34.16 -5.89 -12.85
C PHE A 332 -33.51 -6.84 -13.84
N LEU A 333 -34.13 -8.01 -14.02
CA LEU A 333 -33.77 -9.01 -15.02
C LEU A 333 -35.02 -9.34 -15.86
N LEU A 334 -34.85 -9.38 -17.18
CA LEU A 334 -35.90 -9.79 -18.12
C LEU A 334 -35.68 -11.25 -18.52
N LYS A 335 -36.63 -12.13 -18.23
CA LYS A 335 -36.66 -13.49 -18.76
C LYS A 335 -37.71 -13.58 -19.86
N THR A 336 -37.28 -13.81 -21.09
CA THR A 336 -38.15 -14.07 -22.24
C THR A 336 -38.24 -15.57 -22.49
N LYS A 337 -39.45 -16.09 -22.65
CA LYS A 337 -39.71 -17.46 -23.06
C LYS A 337 -40.51 -17.46 -24.36
N THR A 338 -39.96 -18.08 -25.40
CA THR A 338 -40.68 -18.29 -26.65
C THR A 338 -41.43 -19.61 -26.59
N TYR A 339 -42.68 -19.63 -27.01
CA TYR A 339 -43.50 -20.82 -27.12
C TYR A 339 -44.25 -20.80 -28.45
N SER A 340 -44.42 -21.98 -29.06
CA SER A 340 -45.20 -22.15 -30.27
C SER A 340 -46.64 -22.42 -29.90
N ASP A 341 -47.57 -21.62 -30.42
CA ASP A 341 -48.99 -21.93 -30.35
C ASP A 341 -49.31 -23.18 -31.20
N PHE A 342 -50.49 -23.76 -30.96
CA PHE A 342 -51.01 -24.91 -31.73
C PHE A 342 -51.05 -24.67 -33.25
N PHE A 343 -51.09 -23.41 -33.68
CA PHE A 343 -51.06 -22.98 -35.08
C PHE A 343 -49.65 -22.74 -35.65
N GLY A 344 -48.58 -23.09 -34.91
CA GLY A 344 -47.19 -22.92 -35.36
C GLY A 344 -46.62 -21.50 -35.25
N ASN A 345 -47.41 -20.52 -34.80
CA ASN A 345 -46.95 -19.16 -34.55
C ASN A 345 -46.12 -19.09 -33.26
N THR A 346 -44.95 -18.44 -33.33
CA THR A 346 -44.09 -18.22 -32.16
C THR A 346 -44.56 -16.99 -31.38
N LYS A 347 -44.87 -17.16 -30.10
CA LYS A 347 -45.16 -16.07 -29.16
C LYS A 347 -44.04 -15.98 -28.14
N THR A 348 -43.62 -14.75 -27.83
CA THR A 348 -42.61 -14.49 -26.81
C THR A 348 -43.29 -13.90 -25.58
N SER A 349 -43.27 -14.64 -24.47
CA SER A 349 -43.70 -14.13 -23.17
C SER A 349 -42.50 -13.54 -22.42
N SER A 350 -42.67 -12.32 -21.92
CA SER A 350 -41.65 -11.63 -21.14
C SER A 350 -42.05 -11.55 -19.68
N LYS A 351 -41.15 -11.98 -18.78
CA LYS A 351 -41.34 -11.90 -17.32
C LYS A 351 -40.24 -11.07 -16.67
N THR A 352 -40.63 -10.10 -15.87
CA THR A 352 -39.73 -9.21 -15.13
C THR A 352 -39.45 -9.77 -13.74
N LEU A 353 -38.16 -9.90 -13.42
CA LEU A 353 -37.64 -10.29 -12.12
C LEU A 353 -36.87 -9.13 -11.50
N VAL A 354 -36.85 -9.06 -10.17
CA VAL A 354 -36.19 -8.00 -9.40
C VAL A 354 -35.07 -8.62 -8.59
N THR A 355 -33.86 -8.07 -8.74
CA THR A 355 -32.68 -8.51 -7.98
C THR A 355 -32.77 -8.04 -6.52
N PRO A 356 -31.98 -8.59 -5.58
CA PRO A 356 -31.95 -8.09 -4.19
C PRO A 356 -31.67 -6.58 -4.11
N LYS A 357 -30.79 -6.10 -5.00
CA LYS A 357 -30.49 -4.67 -5.15
C LYS A 357 -31.73 -3.87 -5.57
N GLY A 358 -32.53 -4.41 -6.49
CA GLY A 358 -33.80 -3.80 -6.93
C GLY A 358 -34.88 -3.83 -5.85
N GLN A 359 -34.92 -4.88 -5.03
CA GLN A 359 -35.86 -4.99 -3.91
C GLN A 359 -35.60 -3.90 -2.87
N LYS A 360 -34.33 -3.68 -2.51
CA LYS A 360 -33.95 -2.58 -1.60
C LYS A 360 -34.37 -1.21 -2.14
N TYR A 361 -34.17 -0.96 -3.43
CA TYR A 361 -34.56 0.28 -4.08
C TYR A 361 -36.08 0.50 -4.09
N LEU A 362 -36.85 -0.53 -4.46
CA LEU A 362 -38.32 -0.47 -4.45
C LEU A 362 -38.89 -0.31 -3.04
N TYR A 363 -38.26 -0.93 -2.04
CA TYR A 363 -38.64 -0.76 -0.63
C TYR A 363 -38.45 0.68 -0.16
N GLN A 364 -37.33 1.32 -0.51
CA GLN A 364 -37.09 2.73 -0.18
C GLN A 364 -38.13 3.64 -0.81
N LEU A 365 -38.43 3.47 -2.11
CA LEU A 365 -39.46 4.24 -2.80
C LEU A 365 -40.86 4.04 -2.20
N ALA A 366 -41.23 2.80 -1.88
CA ALA A 366 -42.52 2.50 -1.27
C ALA A 366 -42.65 3.09 0.15
N LYS A 367 -41.54 3.19 0.88
CA LYS A 367 -41.49 3.84 2.19
C LYS A 367 -41.58 5.36 2.09
N GLU A 368 -40.92 5.98 1.12
CA GLU A 368 -40.97 7.43 0.86
C GLU A 368 -42.38 7.89 0.46
N GLU A 369 -43.12 7.09 -0.31
CA GLU A 369 -44.53 7.35 -0.62
C GLU A 369 -45.52 6.95 0.48
N GLY A 370 -45.05 6.41 1.62
CA GLY A 370 -45.89 6.02 2.74
C GLY A 370 -46.78 4.78 2.47
N LEU A 371 -46.49 4.00 1.43
CA LEU A 371 -47.25 2.79 1.07
C LEU A 371 -47.00 1.64 2.05
N ILE A 372 -45.83 1.63 2.67
CA ILE A 372 -45.46 0.67 3.71
C ILE A 372 -45.57 1.42 5.04
N GLN A 373 -46.66 1.19 5.78
CA GLN A 373 -46.79 1.75 7.12
C GLN A 373 -45.72 1.14 8.04
N ARG A 374 -45.22 1.95 8.97
CA ARG A 374 -44.37 1.53 10.09
C ARG A 374 -45.22 0.55 10.94
N LYS A 375 -45.28 -0.72 10.55
CA LYS A 375 -45.86 -1.77 11.40
C LYS A 375 -44.91 -1.85 12.58
N LEU A 376 -45.29 -1.19 13.68
CA LEU A 376 -44.83 -1.55 15.01
C LEU A 376 -45.00 -3.08 15.08
N LEU A 377 -43.88 -3.80 15.09
CA LEU A 377 -43.83 -5.20 15.48
C LEU A 377 -44.06 -5.26 17.00
N CYS A 378 -45.29 -4.95 17.40
CA CYS A 378 -45.89 -5.45 18.62
C CYS A 378 -46.91 -6.49 18.16
N CYS A 379 -46.91 -7.66 18.79
CA CYS A 379 -47.71 -8.86 18.52
C CYS A 379 -46.96 -10.00 17.81
N PHE A 380 -46.00 -10.60 18.52
CA PHE A 380 -45.89 -12.06 18.72
C PHE A 380 -45.06 -12.30 19.99
N ALA A 381 -45.66 -11.96 21.13
CA ALA A 381 -45.28 -12.45 22.45
C ALA A 381 -46.58 -12.63 23.22
N ASN A 382 -47.16 -13.82 23.09
CA ASN A 382 -47.87 -14.59 24.11
C ASN A 382 -48.26 -15.95 23.51
#